data_AF-A0A8B6GDQ5-F1
#
_entry.id   AF-A0A8B6GDQ5-F1
#
_cell.length_a   1.000
_cell.length_b   1.000
_cell.length_c   1.000
_cell.angle_alpha   90.00
_cell.angle_beta   90.00
_cell.angle_gamma   90.00
#
_symmetry.space_group_name_H-M   'P 1'
#
loop_
_entity.id
_entity.type
_entity.pdbx_description
1 polymer ?
#
loop_
_entity_poly.entity_id
_entity_poly.type
_entity_poly.pdbx_seq_one_letter_code
_entity_poly.pdbx_strand_id
1 'polypeptide(L)'
;MSVRKAAVHYNVPKSTVGDRVTGKRNIEVGRGRKPALPLELENSIGKSVKRASQLGVGISRRQLLARTGTLVKKLKIKTPFKNSIPGKDWWQNLKERHTDLVIRKPEKTGSLSQM
;
A
#
# COMPACT_ATOMS: atom_id res chain seq x y z
N MET A 1 -17.48 -14.41 28.17
CA MET A 1 -16.62 -13.77 29.21
C MET A 1 -17.11 -12.33 29.40
N SER A 2 -17.32 -11.84 30.63
CA SER A 2 -17.80 -10.46 30.83
C SER A 2 -16.71 -9.42 30.55
N VAL A 3 -17.08 -8.17 30.22
CA VAL A 3 -16.13 -7.06 29.97
C VAL A 3 -15.16 -6.88 31.14
N ARG A 4 -15.65 -7.03 32.38
CA ARG A 4 -14.82 -6.98 33.59
C ARG A 4 -13.86 -8.17 33.68
N LYS A 5 -14.34 -9.39 33.42
CA LYS A 5 -13.50 -10.60 33.45
C LYS A 5 -12.42 -10.56 32.38
N ALA A 6 -12.73 -10.03 31.20
CA ALA A 6 -11.75 -9.80 30.14
C ALA A 6 -10.72 -8.71 30.50
N ALA A 7 -11.15 -7.60 31.11
CA ALA A 7 -10.25 -6.53 31.54
C ALA A 7 -9.18 -7.03 32.54
N VAL A 8 -9.58 -7.85 33.51
CA VAL A 8 -8.67 -8.46 34.48
C VAL A 8 -7.76 -9.50 33.81
N HIS A 9 -8.33 -10.39 32.99
CA HIS A 9 -7.58 -11.47 32.35
C HIS A 9 -6.48 -10.95 31.40
N TYR A 10 -6.78 -9.90 30.63
CA TYR A 10 -5.84 -9.32 29.66
C TYR A 10 -5.05 -8.13 30.20
N ASN A 11 -5.28 -7.74 31.46
CA ASN A 11 -4.70 -6.55 32.08
C ASN A 11 -4.89 -5.27 31.23
N VAL A 12 -6.10 -5.10 30.69
CA VAL A 12 -6.49 -3.96 29.83
C VAL A 12 -7.61 -3.18 30.52
N PRO A 13 -7.61 -1.84 30.50
CA PRO A 13 -8.69 -1.05 31.10
C PRO A 13 -10.09 -1.43 30.60
N LYS A 14 -11.06 -1.41 31.52
CA LYS A 14 -12.47 -1.72 31.22
C LYS A 14 -13.04 -0.84 30.10
N SER A 15 -12.62 0.42 30.03
CA SER A 15 -13.02 1.36 28.97
C SER A 15 -12.56 0.89 27.60
N THR A 16 -11.32 0.41 27.46
CA THR A 16 -10.78 -0.11 26.19
C THR A 16 -11.51 -1.37 25.73
N VAL A 17 -11.84 -2.29 26.65
CA VAL A 17 -12.65 -3.48 26.34
C VAL A 17 -14.11 -3.08 26.02
N GLY A 18 -14.65 -2.07 26.70
CA GLY A 18 -15.97 -1.51 26.39
C GLY A 18 -16.02 -0.86 25.01
N ASP A 19 -15.04 -0.03 24.66
CA ASP A 19 -14.91 0.59 23.33
C ASP A 19 -14.75 -0.46 22.23
N ARG A 20 -14.07 -1.56 22.54
CA ARG A 20 -13.89 -2.72 21.66
C ARG A 20 -15.22 -3.43 21.39
N VAL A 21 -16.02 -3.68 22.43
CA VAL A 21 -17.31 -4.37 22.30
C VAL A 21 -18.38 -3.48 21.65
N THR A 22 -18.36 -2.17 21.94
CA THR A 22 -19.31 -1.19 21.39
C THR A 22 -18.96 -0.75 19.96
N GLY A 23 -17.83 -1.19 19.41
CA GLY A 23 -17.42 -0.83 18.05
C GLY A 23 -16.97 0.63 17.86
N LYS A 24 -16.81 1.40 18.95
CA LYS A 24 -16.39 2.82 18.89
C LYS A 24 -15.04 3.01 18.19
N ARG A 25 -14.16 2.01 18.23
CA ARG A 25 -12.91 2.00 17.48
C ARG A 25 -12.95 0.89 16.44
N ASN A 26 -12.79 1.25 15.17
CA ASN A 26 -12.64 0.28 14.10
C ASN A 26 -11.28 -0.43 14.23
N ILE A 27 -11.34 -1.75 14.32
CA ILE A 27 -10.22 -2.65 14.62
C ILE A 27 -9.46 -3.01 13.35
N GLU A 28 -10.16 -2.99 12.22
CA GLU A 28 -9.66 -3.44 10.93
C GLU A 28 -8.69 -2.45 10.30
N VAL A 29 -8.64 -1.22 10.83
CA VAL A 29 -7.65 -0.23 10.41
C VAL A 29 -6.37 -0.48 11.20
N GLY A 30 -5.32 -0.89 10.49
CA GLY A 30 -3.99 -1.10 11.07
C GLY A 30 -3.56 0.10 11.92
N ARG A 31 -2.93 -0.18 13.08
CA ARG A 31 -2.43 0.85 14.00
C ARG A 31 -1.24 1.55 13.34
N GLY A 32 -1.48 2.63 12.61
CA GLY A 32 -0.45 3.36 11.90
C GLY A 32 -1.00 4.57 11.15
N ARG A 33 -0.07 5.35 10.56
CA ARG A 33 -0.43 6.49 9.72
C ARG A 33 -1.23 5.97 8.52
N LYS A 34 -2.39 6.59 8.26
CA LYS A 34 -3.19 6.27 7.06
C LYS A 34 -2.31 6.38 5.82
N PRO A 35 -2.46 5.48 4.83
CA PRO A 35 -1.67 5.56 3.61
C PRO A 35 -1.87 6.92 2.94
N ALA A 36 -0.83 7.42 2.28
CA ALA A 36 -0.87 8.72 1.60
C ALA A 36 -1.87 8.77 0.44
N LEU A 37 -2.29 7.60 -0.06
CA LEU A 37 -3.35 7.42 -1.04
C LEU A 37 -4.52 6.65 -0.44
N PRO A 38 -5.74 6.85 -0.96
CA PRO A 38 -6.86 5.97 -0.64
C PRO A 38 -6.52 4.51 -0.96
N LEU A 39 -6.94 3.60 -0.08
CA LEU A 39 -6.67 2.16 -0.18
C LEU A 39 -7.19 1.58 -1.51
N GLU A 40 -8.33 2.06 -2.00
CA GLU A 40 -8.91 1.64 -3.27
C GLU A 40 -8.00 1.97 -4.46
N LEU A 41 -7.41 3.16 -4.45
CA LEU A 41 -6.50 3.59 -5.51
C LEU A 41 -5.21 2.78 -5.47
N GLU A 42 -4.68 2.52 -4.28
CA GLU A 42 -3.50 1.68 -4.09
C GLU A 42 -3.74 0.25 -4.59
N ASN A 43 -4.90 -0.33 -4.26
CA ASN A 43 -5.32 -1.63 -4.76
C ASN A 43 -5.46 -1.67 -6.30
N SER A 44 -5.99 -0.60 -6.89
CA SER A 44 -6.11 -0.47 -8.36
C SER A 44 -4.74 -0.42 -9.05
N ILE A 45 -3.78 0.30 -8.45
CA ILE A 45 -2.39 0.36 -8.92
C ILE A 45 -1.75 -1.04 -8.81
N GLY A 46 -1.90 -1.71 -7.66
CA GLY A 46 -1.38 -3.07 -7.45
C GLY A 46 -1.93 -4.07 -8.48
N LYS A 47 -3.25 -4.06 -8.72
CA LYS A 47 -3.90 -4.90 -9.76
C LYS A 47 -3.35 -4.60 -11.15
N SER A 48 -3.14 -3.34 -11.49
CA SER A 48 -2.60 -2.92 -12.80
C SER A 48 -1.17 -3.41 -13.01
N VAL A 49 -0.33 -3.34 -11.96
CA VAL A 49 1.04 -3.88 -12.01
C VAL A 49 1.03 -5.40 -12.15
N LYS A 50 0.16 -6.10 -11.42
CA LYS A 50 0.02 -7.56 -11.51
C LYS A 50 -0.40 -7.99 -12.92
N ARG A 51 -1.37 -7.31 -13.53
CA ARG A 51 -1.79 -7.57 -14.92
C ARG A 51 -0.63 -7.33 -15.90
N ALA A 52 0.09 -6.23 -15.75
CA ALA A 52 1.25 -5.94 -16.61
C ALA A 52 2.32 -7.04 -16.50
N SER A 53 2.58 -7.53 -15.29
CA SER A 53 3.51 -8.65 -15.08
C SER A 53 3.02 -9.96 -15.71
N GLN A 54 1.71 -10.24 -15.67
CA GLN A 54 1.13 -11.43 -16.32
C GLN A 54 1.25 -11.36 -17.84
N LEU A 55 1.18 -10.17 -18.42
CA LEU A 55 1.36 -9.90 -19.85
C LEU A 55 2.84 -9.90 -20.28
N GLY A 56 3.78 -10.21 -19.38
CA GLY A 56 5.23 -10.20 -19.67
C GLY A 56 5.85 -8.80 -19.70
N VAL A 57 5.10 -7.75 -19.36
CA VAL A 57 5.61 -6.36 -19.33
C VAL A 57 6.10 -6.04 -17.91
N GLY A 58 7.42 -6.11 -17.72
CA GLY A 58 8.06 -5.67 -16.48
C GLY A 58 7.97 -4.15 -16.29
N ILE A 59 7.16 -3.68 -15.33
CA ILE A 59 7.09 -2.25 -15.00
C ILE A 59 8.24 -1.89 -14.07
N SER A 60 9.10 -0.97 -14.51
CA SER A 60 10.16 -0.45 -13.64
C SER A 60 9.61 0.45 -12.54
N ARG A 61 10.32 0.51 -11.41
CA ARG A 61 9.98 1.38 -10.28
C ARG A 61 9.76 2.85 -10.67
N ARG A 62 10.63 3.43 -11.52
CA ARG A 62 10.48 4.82 -11.99
C ARG A 62 9.18 5.01 -12.75
N GLN A 63 8.82 4.05 -13.59
CA GLN A 63 7.62 4.11 -14.41
C GLN A 63 6.35 3.99 -13.55
N LEU A 64 6.37 3.14 -12.53
CA LEU A 64 5.28 3.07 -11.55
C LEU A 64 5.09 4.39 -10.80
N LEU A 65 6.17 4.98 -10.29
CA LEU A 65 6.12 6.25 -9.57
C LEU A 65 5.61 7.39 -10.47
N ALA A 66 6.07 7.45 -11.72
CA ALA A 66 5.61 8.44 -12.69
C ALA A 66 4.12 8.28 -12.99
N ARG A 67 3.65 7.06 -13.30
CA ARG A 67 2.23 6.77 -13.56
C ARG A 67 1.34 7.11 -12.35
N THR A 68 1.81 6.77 -11.15
CA THR A 68 1.10 7.09 -9.91
C THR A 68 1.01 8.61 -9.72
N GLY A 69 2.10 9.35 -9.98
CA GLY A 69 2.07 10.81 -9.91
C GLY A 69 1.12 11.45 -10.93
N THR A 70 1.05 10.92 -12.15
CA THR A 70 0.06 11.34 -13.15
C THR A 70 -1.38 11.08 -12.67
N LEU A 71 -1.64 9.92 -12.06
CA LEU A 71 -2.95 9.59 -11.51
C LEU A 71 -3.35 10.54 -10.37
N VAL A 72 -2.43 10.83 -9.45
CA VAL A 72 -2.66 11.77 -8.34
C VAL A 72 -3.01 13.17 -8.85
N LYS A 73 -2.28 13.64 -9.88
CA LYS A 73 -2.57 14.93 -10.52
C LYS A 73 -3.94 14.94 -11.20
N LYS A 74 -4.27 13.89 -11.96
CA LYS A 74 -5.57 13.76 -12.65
C LYS A 74 -6.75 13.72 -11.67
N LEU A 75 -6.61 12.96 -10.59
CA LEU A 75 -7.64 12.80 -9.55
C LEU A 75 -7.66 13.96 -8.53
N LYS A 76 -6.76 14.95 -8.66
CA LYS A 76 -6.62 16.10 -7.75
C LYS A 76 -6.62 15.72 -6.26
N ILE A 77 -6.01 14.58 -5.93
CA ILE A 77 -5.98 14.08 -4.55
C ILE A 77 -4.96 14.93 -3.77
N LYS A 78 -5.40 15.53 -2.66
CA LYS A 78 -4.51 16.19 -1.71
C LYS A 78 -3.64 15.11 -1.04
N THR A 79 -2.40 15.02 -1.48
CA THR A 79 -1.41 14.07 -0.97
C THR A 79 -0.23 14.83 -0.36
N PRO A 80 0.48 14.26 0.63
CA PRO A 80 1.68 14.85 1.20
C PRO A 80 2.91 14.72 0.27
N PHE A 81 2.72 14.31 -0.98
CA PHE A 81 3.82 14.05 -1.91
C PHE A 81 4.41 15.35 -2.44
N LYS A 82 5.74 15.47 -2.41
CA LYS A 82 6.47 16.56 -3.07
C LYS A 82 6.17 16.51 -4.58
N ASN A 83 5.61 17.59 -5.13
CA ASN A 83 5.22 17.71 -6.54
C ASN A 83 4.22 16.65 -7.05
N SER A 84 3.41 16.09 -6.14
CA SER A 84 2.48 14.99 -6.43
C SER A 84 3.16 13.69 -6.91
N ILE A 85 4.47 13.54 -6.70
CA ILE A 85 5.22 12.35 -7.09
C ILE A 85 5.52 11.52 -5.84
N PRO A 86 5.11 10.24 -5.78
CA PRO A 86 5.41 9.40 -4.64
C PRO A 86 6.92 9.15 -4.52
N GLY A 87 7.42 9.21 -3.29
CA GLY A 87 8.85 9.06 -2.99
C GLY A 87 9.30 7.61 -2.78
N LYS A 88 10.54 7.46 -2.28
CA LYS A 88 11.10 6.15 -1.91
C LYS A 88 10.31 5.47 -0.80
N ASP A 89 9.90 6.23 0.20
CA ASP A 89 9.19 5.69 1.37
C ASP A 89 7.83 5.14 1.00
N TRP A 90 7.11 5.82 0.09
CA TRP A 90 5.83 5.32 -0.40
C TRP A 90 5.98 3.99 -1.13
N TRP A 91 7.00 3.86 -1.99
CA TRP A 91 7.29 2.60 -2.67
C TRP A 91 7.58 1.45 -1.70
N GLN A 92 8.38 1.71 -0.66
CA GLN A 92 8.72 0.69 0.33
C GLN A 92 7.49 0.23 1.12
N ASN A 93 6.69 1.19 1.60
CA ASN A 93 5.41 0.92 2.26
C ASN A 93 4.42 0.17 1.36
N LEU A 94 4.37 0.49 0.06
CA LEU A 94 3.52 -0.22 -0.90
C LEU A 94 3.99 -1.66 -1.10
N LYS A 95 5.31 -1.90 -1.15
CA LYS A 95 5.88 -3.25 -1.26
C LYS A 95 5.62 -4.08 0.00
N GLU A 96 5.67 -3.48 1.18
CA GLU A 96 5.34 -4.14 2.45
C GLU A 96 3.86 -4.52 2.53
N ARG A 97 2.96 -3.67 2.01
CA ARG A 97 1.51 -3.97 1.94
C ARG A 97 1.16 -4.96 0.84
N HIS A 98 1.89 -4.95 -0.27
CA HIS A 98 1.68 -5.80 -1.43
C HIS A 98 2.93 -6.62 -1.72
N THR A 99 3.21 -7.61 -0.87
CA THR A 99 4.32 -8.56 -1.02
C THR A 99 4.27 -9.34 -2.34
N ASP A 100 3.08 -9.49 -2.92
CA ASP A 100 2.83 -10.13 -4.23
C ASP A 100 3.42 -9.36 -5.41
N LEU A 101 3.83 -8.09 -5.24
CA LEU A 101 4.38 -7.27 -6.32
C LEU A 101 5.85 -7.57 -6.53
N VAL A 102 6.14 -8.56 -7.37
CA VAL A 102 7.48 -8.83 -7.87
C VAL A 102 7.75 -7.91 -9.07
N ILE A 103 8.48 -6.81 -8.86
CA ILE A 103 9.07 -6.08 -9.99
C ILE A 103 10.23 -6.90 -10.52
N ARG A 104 10.02 -7.59 -11.64
CA ARG A 104 11.12 -8.14 -12.43
C ARG A 104 11.87 -6.99 -13.09
N LYS A 105 13.18 -6.89 -12.88
CA LYS A 105 14.02 -6.04 -13.73
C LYS A 105 13.88 -6.59 -15.15
N PRO A 106 13.58 -5.77 -16.17
CA PRO A 106 13.71 -6.22 -17.54
C PRO A 106 15.19 -6.61 -17.73
N GLU A 107 15.43 -7.88 -18.00
CA GLU A 107 16.76 -8.32 -18.43
C GLU A 107 17.05 -7.64 -19.76
N LYS A 108 18.23 -7.02 -19.86
CA LYS A 108 18.71 -6.52 -21.15
C LYS A 108 18.96 -7.76 -22.01
N THR A 109 18.00 -8.17 -22.82
CA THR A 109 18.28 -9.05 -23.96
C THR A 109 19.10 -8.23 -24.93
N GLY A 110 20.42 -8.27 -24.76
CA GLY A 110 21.36 -7.69 -25.70
C GLY A 110 21.22 -8.41 -27.03
N SER A 111 20.55 -7.75 -27.98
CA SER A 111 20.79 -7.97 -29.39
C SER A 111 22.23 -7.57 -29.73
N LEU A 112 22.83 -8.28 -30.69
CA LEU A 112 24.07 -8.01 -31.43
C LEU A 112 25.31 -8.79 -30.97
N SER A 113 25.37 -10.06 -31.38
CA SER A 113 26.63 -10.67 -31.81
C SER A 113 26.63 -10.65 -33.34
N GLN A 114 27.11 -9.56 -33.93
CA GLN A 114 27.70 -9.58 -35.27
C GLN A 114 29.18 -9.27 -35.09
N MET A 115 30.01 -10.29 -35.31
CA MET A 115 31.41 -10.18 -35.74
C MET A 115 31.68 -11.35 -36.68
#